data_AF-A0A917F1H8-F1
#
_entry.id   AF-A0A917F1H8-F1
#
_cell.length_a   1.000
_cell.length_b   1.000
_cell.length_c   1.000
_cell.angle_alpha   90.00
_cell.angle_beta   90.00
_cell.angle_gamma   90.00
#
_symmetry.space_group_name_H-M   'P 1'
#
loop_
_entity.id
_entity.type
_entity.pdbx_description
1 polymer ?
#
loop_
_entity_poly.entity_id
_entity_poly.type
_entity_poly.pdbx_seq_one_letter_code
_entity_poly.pdbx_strand_id
1 'polypeptide(L)'
;MSEPSDENPETEDASEDQDSGGSTGVGAVPDAEDVDAEAIEEERERRLDPENRPENVEIDNTQRDFDSEKGMFEDSEGYDEAEAKFDDDAM
;
A
#
# COMPACT_ATOMS: atom_id res chain seq x y z
N MET A 1 -50.68 19.74 18.98
CA MET A 1 -49.91 20.90 19.46
C MET A 1 -48.95 20.40 20.52
N SER A 2 -47.71 20.88 20.41
CA SER A 2 -46.64 20.86 21.41
C SER A 2 -45.77 19.60 21.49
N GLU A 3 -44.70 19.63 20.68
CA GLU A 3 -43.36 19.26 21.13
C GLU A 3 -42.95 20.10 22.34
N PRO A 4 -42.09 19.55 23.20
CA PRO A 4 -40.81 20.20 23.47
C PRO A 4 -39.64 19.20 23.33
N SER A 5 -38.64 19.57 22.52
CA SER A 5 -37.32 20.08 22.96
C SER A 5 -36.46 19.00 23.59
N ASP A 6 -35.45 18.51 22.87
CA ASP A 6 -34.12 19.13 22.79
C ASP A 6 -33.47 19.17 24.17
N GLU A 7 -32.79 18.08 24.52
CA GLU A 7 -31.59 18.14 25.35
C GLU A 7 -30.83 16.82 25.20
N ASN A 8 -29.94 16.80 24.21
CA ASN A 8 -28.74 16.00 24.28
C ASN A 8 -27.62 17.04 24.29
N PRO A 9 -27.06 17.31 25.46
CA PRO A 9 -25.65 17.00 25.60
C PRO A 9 -25.37 16.47 27.01
N GLU A 10 -24.64 15.37 27.12
CA GLU A 10 -23.36 15.34 27.82
C GLU A 10 -22.71 14.03 27.36
N THR A 11 -21.98 14.14 26.27
CA THR A 11 -20.87 13.25 25.96
C THR A 11 -19.95 13.29 27.17
N GLU A 12 -20.03 12.27 28.02
CA GLU A 12 -19.05 12.03 29.06
C GLU A 12 -17.73 11.74 28.37
N ASP A 13 -16.99 12.84 28.19
CA ASP A 13 -15.57 12.91 27.97
C ASP A 13 -14.87 12.20 29.12
N ALA A 14 -14.71 10.89 28.96
CA ALA A 14 -13.53 10.21 29.44
C ALA A 14 -12.82 9.75 28.17
N SER A 15 -12.09 10.70 27.58
CA SER A 15 -10.93 10.40 26.77
C SER A 15 -9.94 9.63 27.64
N GLU A 16 -10.19 8.33 27.83
CA GLU A 16 -9.16 7.35 28.11
C GLU A 16 -8.37 7.19 26.80
N ASP A 17 -7.64 8.25 26.50
CA ASP A 17 -6.43 8.28 25.68
C ASP A 17 -5.45 7.30 26.33
N GLN A 18 -5.74 6.01 26.17
CA GLN A 18 -4.70 5.03 26.09
C GLN A 18 -4.05 5.23 24.72
N ASP A 19 -3.29 6.33 24.62
CA ASP A 19 -2.00 6.33 23.94
C ASP A 19 -1.08 5.33 24.66
N SER A 20 -1.51 4.08 24.67
CA SER A 20 -0.60 2.97 24.51
C SER A 20 -0.46 2.78 22.99
N GLY A 21 -0.14 3.88 22.30
CA GLY A 21 0.75 3.86 21.14
C GLY A 21 2.01 3.16 21.63
N GLY A 22 1.90 1.83 21.63
CA GLY A 22 2.94 0.93 22.04
C GLY A 22 4.10 1.27 21.15
N SER A 23 5.00 2.07 21.71
CA SER A 23 6.42 2.03 21.46
C SER A 23 6.91 0.60 21.79
N THR A 24 6.38 -0.42 21.12
CA THR A 24 7.14 -1.20 20.14
C THR A 24 7.80 -0.18 19.21
N GLY A 25 8.74 0.64 19.70
CA GLY A 25 9.97 0.10 20.24
C GLY A 25 10.55 -0.46 18.97
N VAL A 26 11.30 0.37 18.25
CA VAL A 26 12.12 -0.05 17.12
C VAL A 26 12.94 -1.19 17.69
N GLY A 27 12.39 -2.40 17.61
CA GLY A 27 12.97 -3.61 18.15
C GLY A 27 14.27 -3.63 17.42
N ALA A 28 15.37 -3.55 18.19
CA ALA A 28 16.72 -3.37 17.70
C ALA A 28 16.78 -4.01 16.32
N VAL A 29 16.83 -3.18 15.27
CA VAL A 29 16.86 -3.69 13.90
C VAL A 29 18.07 -4.60 13.95
N PRO A 30 17.89 -5.94 13.82
CA PRO A 30 19.02 -6.84 13.97
C PRO A 30 20.12 -6.30 13.06
N ASP A 31 21.33 -6.20 13.60
CA ASP A 31 22.46 -5.72 12.81
C ASP A 31 22.45 -6.53 11.51
N ALA A 32 22.63 -5.89 10.34
CA ALA A 32 22.45 -6.60 9.07
C ALA A 32 23.37 -7.82 8.94
N GLU A 33 24.42 -7.91 9.78
CA GLU A 33 25.29 -9.06 9.97
C GLU A 33 24.63 -10.26 10.70
N ASP A 34 23.58 -10.03 11.49
CA ASP A 34 22.76 -11.03 12.19
C ASP A 34 21.51 -11.46 11.38
N VAL A 35 21.23 -10.83 10.23
CA VAL A 35 20.07 -11.16 9.39
C VAL A 35 20.51 -12.04 8.24
N ASP A 36 20.02 -13.28 8.25
CA ASP A 36 20.31 -14.25 7.21
C ASP A 36 19.76 -13.77 5.85
N ALA A 37 20.66 -13.34 4.97
CA ALA A 37 20.33 -12.83 3.65
C ALA A 37 19.60 -13.87 2.80
N GLU A 38 19.87 -15.16 3.01
CA GLU A 38 19.17 -16.24 2.31
C GLU A 38 17.72 -16.32 2.79
N ALA A 39 17.48 -16.16 4.10
CA ALA A 39 16.12 -16.13 4.66
C ALA A 39 15.32 -14.89 4.23
N ILE A 40 15.98 -13.75 4.01
CA ILE A 40 15.33 -12.54 3.49
C ILE A 40 14.92 -12.72 2.03
N GLU A 41 15.82 -13.24 1.17
CA GLU A 41 15.48 -13.46 -0.24
C GLU A 41 14.40 -14.54 -0.37
N GLU A 42 14.45 -15.60 0.44
CA GLU A 42 13.38 -16.61 0.52
C GLU A 42 12.04 -15.98 0.94
N GLU A 43 12.02 -15.09 1.94
CA GLU A 43 10.80 -14.38 2.34
C GLU A 43 10.31 -13.43 1.24
N ARG A 44 11.22 -12.78 0.53
CA ARG A 44 10.90 -11.85 -0.55
C ARG A 44 10.31 -12.60 -1.73
N GLU A 45 10.92 -13.70 -2.13
CA GLU A 45 10.41 -14.63 -3.13
C GLU A 45 9.04 -15.13 -2.70
N ARG A 46 8.89 -15.54 -1.43
CA ARG A 46 7.60 -15.95 -0.88
C ARG A 46 6.56 -14.84 -0.99
N ARG A 47 6.83 -13.59 -0.62
CA ARG A 47 5.81 -12.52 -0.66
C ARG A 47 5.50 -12.02 -2.06
N LEU A 48 6.50 -11.99 -2.95
CA LEU A 48 6.30 -11.64 -4.37
C LEU A 48 5.57 -12.77 -5.11
N ASP A 49 5.70 -14.00 -4.61
CA ASP A 49 5.00 -15.18 -5.09
C ASP A 49 3.50 -14.90 -5.11
N PRO A 50 2.86 -15.04 -6.28
CA PRO A 50 1.42 -14.88 -6.40
C PRO A 50 0.61 -15.75 -5.43
N GLU A 51 1.11 -16.93 -5.01
CA GLU A 51 0.42 -17.84 -4.09
C GLU A 51 0.33 -17.30 -2.66
N ASN A 52 1.21 -16.35 -2.30
CA ASN A 52 1.20 -15.70 -0.99
C ASN A 52 0.62 -14.28 -1.03
N ARG A 53 0.13 -13.83 -2.20
CA ARG A 53 -0.59 -12.57 -2.29
C ARG A 53 -1.95 -12.74 -1.60
N PRO A 54 -2.33 -11.84 -0.67
CA PRO A 54 -3.62 -11.94 -0.01
C PRO A 54 -4.78 -11.93 -1.01
N GLU A 55 -5.75 -12.82 -0.78
CA GLU A 55 -6.97 -12.84 -1.58
C GLU A 55 -7.74 -11.52 -1.43
N ASN A 56 -8.10 -10.90 -2.56
CA ASN A 56 -8.86 -9.64 -2.65
C ASN A 56 -8.10 -8.34 -2.30
N VAL A 57 -6.77 -8.30 -2.43
CA VAL A 57 -6.03 -7.03 -2.35
C VAL A 57 -6.19 -6.24 -3.65
N GLU A 58 -6.67 -5.00 -3.56
CA GLU A 58 -6.80 -4.09 -4.71
C GLU A 58 -5.46 -3.39 -4.95
N ILE A 59 -4.95 -3.49 -6.17
CA ILE A 59 -3.77 -2.74 -6.62
C ILE A 59 -4.29 -1.51 -7.37
N ASP A 60 -4.17 -0.34 -6.76
CA ASP A 60 -4.62 0.92 -7.35
C ASP A 60 -3.62 1.41 -8.40
N ASN A 61 -4.06 1.50 -9.65
CA ASN A 61 -3.29 2.03 -10.78
C ASN A 61 -3.86 3.37 -11.31
N THR A 62 -4.83 3.98 -10.61
CA THR A 62 -5.60 5.13 -11.13
C THR A 62 -4.81 6.43 -11.27
N GLN A 63 -3.64 6.52 -10.64
CA GLN A 63 -2.75 7.68 -10.71
C GLN A 63 -1.54 7.45 -11.62
N ARG A 64 -1.50 6.32 -12.33
CA ARG A 64 -0.40 5.99 -13.23
C ARG A 64 -0.85 6.14 -14.67
N ASP A 65 -0.04 6.84 -15.43
CA ASP A 65 -0.26 7.00 -16.86
C ASP A 65 0.35 5.79 -17.57
N PHE A 66 -0.49 5.11 -18.35
CA PHE A 66 -0.09 3.95 -19.14
C PHE A 66 0.05 4.37 -20.61
N ASP A 67 1.26 4.31 -21.14
CA ASP A 67 1.53 4.57 -22.54
C ASP A 67 1.16 3.32 -23.36
N SER A 68 0.12 3.45 -24.20
CA SER A 68 -0.39 2.38 -25.05
C SER A 68 0.56 2.03 -26.19
N GLU A 69 1.35 2.99 -26.68
CA GLU A 69 2.25 2.83 -27.83
C GLU A 69 3.51 2.04 -27.43
N LYS A 70 4.03 2.29 -26.23
CA LYS A 70 5.16 1.54 -25.66
C LYS A 70 4.74 0.34 -24.83
N GLY A 71 3.46 0.27 -24.45
CA GLY A 71 2.85 -0.82 -23.69
C GLY A 71 3.41 -0.98 -22.28
N MET A 72 3.88 0.10 -21.68
CA MET A 72 4.42 0.14 -20.33
C MET A 72 3.95 1.42 -19.65
N PHE A 73 3.96 1.47 -18.32
CA PHE A 73 3.62 2.72 -17.64
C PHE A 73 4.67 3.78 -17.93
N GLU A 74 4.27 5.04 -18.02
CA GLU A 74 5.21 6.14 -18.31
C GLU A 74 6.28 6.28 -17.22
N ASP A 75 5.97 5.82 -16.01
CA ASP A 75 6.89 5.78 -14.88
C ASP A 75 7.74 4.49 -14.82
N SER A 76 7.60 3.57 -15.78
CA SER A 76 8.33 2.30 -15.79
C SER A 76 9.75 2.42 -16.33
N GLU A 77 10.65 1.56 -15.83
CA GLU A 77 12.04 1.59 -16.26
C GLU A 77 12.19 1.19 -17.74
N GLY A 78 13.04 1.91 -18.46
CA GLY A 78 13.25 1.73 -19.89
C GLY A 78 12.13 2.31 -20.74
N TYR A 79 11.24 3.14 -20.17
CA TYR A 79 10.18 3.82 -20.90
C TYR A 79 10.71 4.79 -21.99
N ASP A 80 11.75 5.58 -21.69
CA ASP A 80 12.31 6.54 -22.66
C ASP A 80 13.03 5.84 -23.81
N GLU A 81 13.71 4.72 -23.54
CA GLU A 81 14.39 3.89 -24.53
C GLU A 81 13.48 2.84 -25.18
N ALA A 82 12.28 2.63 -24.65
CA ALA A 82 11.35 1.64 -25.19
C ALA A 82 10.86 2.08 -26.54
N GLU A 83 11.15 1.25 -27.53
CA GLU A 83 10.56 1.38 -28.84
C GLU A 83 9.03 1.27 -28.71
N ALA A 84 8.34 2.15 -29.43
CA ALA A 84 6.92 1.98 -29.75
C ALA A 84 6.74 0.58 -30.35
N LYS A 85 6.04 -0.28 -29.62
CA LYS A 85 5.79 -1.67 -30.02
C LYS A 85 4.38 -1.85 -30.54
N PHE A 86 3.50 -0.89 -30.30
CA PHE A 86 2.08 -1.00 -30.55
C PHE A 86 1.60 0.22 -31.35
N ASP A 87 0.91 -0.02 -32.47
CA ASP A 87 0.28 1.04 -33.26
C ASP A 87 -1.10 1.38 -32.68
N ASP A 88 -1.27 2.59 -32.15
CA ASP A 88 -2.55 3.05 -31.58
C ASP A 88 -3.67 3.19 -32.64
N ASP A 89 -3.30 3.42 -33.92
CA ASP A 89 -4.21 3.60 -35.08
C ASP A 89 -4.72 2.27 -35.68
N ALA A 90 -4.18 1.13 -35.26
CA ALA A 90 -4.54 -0.19 -35.77
C ALA A 90 -5.77 -0.82 -35.06
N MET A 91 -6.43 -0.09 -34.16
CA MET A 91 -7.68 -0.47 -33.46
C MET A 91 -8.91 0.28 -33.99
#